data_AF-A0A2I1GUR7-F1
#
_entry.id   AF-A0A2I1GUR7-F1
#
_cell.length_a   1.000
_cell.length_b   1.000
_cell.length_c   1.000
_cell.angle_alpha   90.00
_cell.angle_beta   90.00
_cell.angle_gamma   90.00
#
_symmetry.space_group_name_H-M   'P 1'
#
loop_
_entity.id
_entity.type
_entity.pdbx_description
1 polymer ?
#
loop_
_entity_poly.entity_id
_entity_poly.type
_entity_poly.pdbx_seq_one_letter_code
_entity_poly.pdbx_strand_id
1 'polypeptide(L)'
;MKPNRCYIANSLGYEILDKDQDDYINYIKEELNIYIEEVMEYGFDHIIIIGEQDCGILFLDCFGRVFILDAMSSTLVFHGGYFKGVESVTKGFELKSVQWIIESDTGNIVETD
;
A
#
# COMPACT_ATOMS: atom_id res chain seq x y z
N MET A 1 -9.29 -2.88 -21.31
CA MET A 1 -8.57 -3.87 -20.47
C MET A 1 -8.93 -3.52 -19.04
N LYS A 2 -9.69 -4.35 -18.32
CA LYS A 2 -9.88 -4.11 -16.87
C LYS A 2 -8.50 -4.28 -16.23
N PRO A 3 -7.96 -3.28 -15.51
CA PRO A 3 -6.81 -3.55 -14.65
C PRO A 3 -7.27 -4.60 -13.65
N ASN A 4 -6.76 -5.82 -13.79
CA ASN A 4 -7.12 -6.91 -12.90
C ASN A 4 -6.26 -6.73 -11.66
N ARG A 5 -6.80 -6.11 -10.61
CA ARG A 5 -6.08 -5.87 -9.36
C ARG A 5 -5.48 -7.14 -8.77
N CYS A 6 -6.16 -8.28 -8.94
CA CYS A 6 -5.64 -9.61 -8.57
C CYS A 6 -4.39 -9.97 -9.38
N TYR A 7 -4.33 -9.62 -10.67
CA TYR A 7 -3.12 -9.81 -11.47
C TYR A 7 -1.95 -8.97 -10.93
N ILE A 8 -2.21 -7.72 -10.54
CA ILE A 8 -1.17 -6.86 -9.96
C ILE A 8 -0.68 -7.44 -8.63
N ALA A 9 -1.59 -7.78 -7.72
CA ALA A 9 -1.26 -8.41 -6.44
C ALA A 9 -0.46 -9.70 -6.62
N ASN A 10 -0.94 -10.63 -7.45
CA ASN A 10 -0.26 -11.89 -7.74
C ASN A 10 1.13 -11.67 -8.37
N SER A 11 1.28 -10.67 -9.24
CA SER A 11 2.58 -10.33 -9.84
C SER A 11 3.59 -9.80 -8.82
N LEU A 12 3.08 -9.20 -7.73
CA LEU A 12 3.86 -8.73 -6.59
C LEU A 12 4.07 -9.82 -5.53
N GLY A 13 3.46 -11.00 -5.69
CA GLY A 13 3.55 -12.10 -4.73
C GLY A 13 2.58 -11.98 -3.54
N TYR A 14 1.54 -11.14 -3.64
CA TYR A 14 0.53 -10.98 -2.61
C TYR A 14 -0.81 -11.59 -3.01
N GLU A 15 -1.45 -12.25 -2.07
CA GLU A 15 -2.86 -12.63 -2.16
C GLU A 15 -3.69 -11.54 -1.51
N ILE A 16 -4.71 -11.04 -2.22
CA ILE A 16 -5.67 -10.07 -1.66
C ILE A 16 -6.92 -10.80 -1.18
N LEU A 17 -7.50 -10.32 -0.07
CA LEU A 17 -8.66 -10.93 0.57
C LEU A 17 -9.99 -10.46 -0.04
N ASP A 18 -9.97 -9.35 -0.78
CA ASP A 18 -11.18 -8.82 -1.39
C ASP A 18 -11.76 -9.80 -2.41
N LYS A 19 -13.08 -10.04 -2.31
CA LYS A 19 -13.80 -10.83 -3.30
C LYS A 19 -13.91 -10.01 -4.57
N ASP A 20 -14.00 -10.69 -5.71
CA ASP A 20 -14.37 -10.02 -6.96
C ASP A 20 -15.83 -9.54 -6.84
N GLN A 21 -15.99 -8.29 -6.39
CA GLN A 21 -17.27 -7.66 -6.18
C GLN A 21 -17.65 -6.83 -7.40
N ASP A 22 -18.90 -6.98 -7.86
CA ASP A 22 -19.46 -6.21 -8.97
C ASP A 22 -19.50 -4.70 -8.66
N ASP A 23 -19.60 -4.33 -7.38
CA ASP A 23 -19.58 -2.96 -6.89
C ASP A 23 -18.38 -2.67 -5.97
N TYR A 24 -17.20 -2.74 -6.57
CA TYR A 24 -15.95 -2.49 -5.86
C TYR A 24 -15.84 -1.07 -5.29
N ILE A 25 -16.50 -0.08 -5.93
CA ILE A 25 -16.47 1.31 -5.44
C ILE A 25 -17.20 1.41 -4.11
N ASN A 26 -18.36 0.77 -3.98
CA ASN A 26 -19.09 0.80 -2.71
C ASN A 26 -18.32 0.07 -1.61
N TYR A 27 -17.76 -1.11 -1.92
CA TYR A 27 -16.94 -1.86 -0.99
C TYR A 27 -15.74 -1.07 -0.47
N ILE A 28 -15.00 -0.38 -1.34
CA ILE A 28 -13.90 0.50 -0.89
C ILE A 28 -14.41 1.55 0.11
N LYS A 29 -15.55 2.19 -0.18
CA LYS A 29 -16.10 3.27 0.65
C LYS A 29 -16.65 2.80 1.98
N GLU A 30 -17.17 1.58 2.06
CA GLU A 30 -17.80 1.07 3.28
C GLU A 30 -16.82 0.27 4.13
N GLU A 31 -16.03 -0.61 3.52
CA GLU A 31 -15.19 -1.57 4.25
C GLU A 31 -13.74 -1.11 4.40
N LEU A 32 -13.19 -0.40 3.41
CA LEU A 32 -11.77 0.02 3.43
C LEU A 32 -11.56 1.46 3.88
N ASN A 33 -12.61 2.22 4.18
CA ASN A 33 -12.51 3.65 4.50
C ASN A 33 -11.63 3.92 5.73
N ILE A 34 -11.73 3.08 6.75
CA ILE A 34 -10.85 3.14 7.95
C ILE A 34 -9.37 3.10 7.55
N TYR A 35 -8.98 2.16 6.68
CA TYR A 35 -7.60 2.02 6.24
C TYR A 35 -7.15 3.18 5.36
N ILE A 36 -8.06 3.75 4.56
CA ILE A 36 -7.76 4.91 3.73
C ILE A 36 -7.50 6.14 4.60
N GLU A 37 -8.31 6.35 5.64
CA GLU A 37 -8.11 7.43 6.61
C GLU A 37 -6.73 7.32 7.28
N GLU A 38 -6.34 6.12 7.73
CA GLU A 38 -5.01 5.87 8.31
C GLU A 38 -3.87 6.15 7.32
N VAL A 39 -4.00 5.72 6.05
CA VAL A 39 -3.01 6.05 5.01
C VAL A 39 -2.94 7.56 4.75
N MET A 40 -4.05 8.29 4.82
CA MET A 40 -4.06 9.75 4.67
C MET A 40 -3.36 10.45 5.84
N GLU A 41 -3.46 9.92 7.06
CA GLU A 41 -2.72 10.44 8.23
C GLU A 41 -1.21 10.34 8.05
N TYR A 42 -0.73 9.38 7.27
CA TYR A 42 0.68 9.25 6.87
C TYR A 42 1.12 10.19 5.73
N GLY A 43 0.22 11.08 5.27
CA GLY A 43 0.54 12.12 4.28
C GLY A 43 0.41 11.68 2.83
N PHE A 44 -0.30 10.59 2.55
CA PHE A 44 -0.58 10.17 1.17
C PHE A 44 -1.83 10.88 0.62
N ASP A 45 -1.62 11.76 -0.35
CA ASP A 45 -2.73 12.52 -0.97
C ASP A 45 -3.47 11.72 -2.07
N HIS A 46 -2.77 10.83 -2.76
CA HIS A 46 -3.30 10.07 -3.90
C HIS A 46 -2.78 8.63 -3.89
N ILE A 47 -3.69 7.69 -3.71
CA ILE A 47 -3.41 6.25 -3.68
C ILE A 47 -4.28 5.50 -4.69
N ILE A 48 -3.79 4.33 -5.10
CA ILE A 48 -4.49 3.35 -5.92
C ILE A 48 -4.57 2.07 -5.10
N ILE A 49 -5.77 1.73 -4.62
CA ILE A 49 -6.00 0.51 -3.84
C ILE A 49 -5.86 -0.71 -4.77
N ILE A 50 -4.99 -1.65 -4.40
CA ILE A 50 -4.86 -2.94 -5.06
C ILE A 50 -5.82 -3.94 -4.41
N GLY A 51 -5.93 -3.93 -3.08
CA GLY A 51 -6.93 -4.73 -2.39
C GLY A 51 -6.69 -4.84 -0.89
N GLU A 52 -7.63 -5.49 -0.21
CA GLU A 52 -7.58 -5.78 1.22
C GLU A 52 -6.49 -6.83 1.55
N GLN A 53 -5.82 -6.63 2.68
CA GLN A 53 -4.95 -7.59 3.37
C GLN A 53 -5.55 -7.91 4.75
N ASP A 54 -5.04 -8.93 5.42
CA ASP A 54 -5.50 -9.26 6.79
C ASP A 54 -5.27 -8.05 7.71
N CYS A 55 -6.36 -7.44 8.16
CA CYS A 55 -6.37 -6.18 8.90
C CYS A 55 -5.58 -5.04 8.24
N GLY A 56 -5.74 -4.84 6.93
CA GLY A 56 -5.05 -3.75 6.25
C GLY A 56 -5.32 -3.66 4.74
N ILE A 57 -4.47 -2.90 4.03
CA ILE A 57 -4.58 -2.71 2.58
C ILE A 57 -3.22 -2.77 1.88
N LEU A 58 -3.23 -3.33 0.67
CA LEU A 58 -2.15 -3.23 -0.31
C LEU A 58 -2.51 -2.12 -1.29
N PHE A 59 -1.61 -1.14 -1.47
CA PHE A 59 -1.85 -0.01 -2.37
C PHE A 59 -0.59 0.48 -3.06
N LEU A 60 -0.81 1.27 -4.12
CA LEU A 60 0.22 2.06 -4.79
C LEU A 60 0.01 3.53 -4.50
N ASP A 61 1.09 4.30 -4.40
CA ASP A 61 0.98 5.76 -4.50
C ASP A 61 1.00 6.24 -5.98
N CYS A 62 0.89 7.55 -6.18
CA CYS A 62 0.94 8.16 -7.51
C CYS A 62 2.27 7.99 -8.26
N PHE A 63 3.34 7.57 -7.58
CA PHE A 63 4.64 7.25 -8.16
C PHE A 63 4.77 5.75 -8.51
N GLY A 64 3.76 4.94 -8.17
CA GLY A 64 3.78 3.49 -8.32
C GLY A 64 4.70 2.79 -7.34
N ARG A 65 4.94 3.37 -6.17
CA ARG A 65 5.55 2.69 -5.03
C ARG A 65 4.50 1.83 -4.33
N VAL A 66 4.86 0.60 -3.99
CA VAL A 66 4.01 -0.41 -3.35
C VAL A 66 4.15 -0.29 -1.84
N PHE A 67 3.01 -0.24 -1.15
CA PHE A 67 2.94 -0.20 0.30
C PHE A 67 1.92 -1.21 0.83
N ILE A 68 2.20 -1.72 2.03
CA ILE A 68 1.24 -2.48 2.83
C ILE A 68 1.01 -1.71 4.12
N LEU A 69 -0.26 -1.43 4.39
CA LEU A 69 -0.70 -1.03 5.72
C LEU A 69 -1.08 -2.28 6.51
N ASP A 70 -0.50 -2.44 7.69
CA ASP A 70 -1.02 -3.31 8.75
C ASP A 70 -1.61 -2.44 9.86
N ALA A 71 -2.94 -2.36 9.90
CA ALA A 71 -3.67 -1.52 10.85
C ALA A 71 -3.67 -2.11 12.27
N MET A 72 -3.37 -3.40 12.45
CA MET A 72 -3.23 -3.96 13.81
C MET A 72 -2.01 -3.40 14.53
N SER A 73 -0.94 -3.16 13.78
CA SER A 73 0.31 -2.61 14.32
C SER A 73 0.53 -1.13 13.99
N SER A 74 -0.40 -0.50 13.25
CA SER A 74 -0.23 0.82 12.64
C SER A 74 1.12 0.96 11.92
N THR A 75 1.50 -0.09 11.20
CA THR A 75 2.77 -0.15 10.47
C THR A 75 2.52 0.02 8.99
N LEU A 76 3.30 0.90 8.36
CA LEU A 76 3.33 1.06 6.92
C LEU A 76 4.66 0.54 6.35
N VAL A 77 4.59 -0.52 5.55
CA VAL A 77 5.78 -1.17 4.98
C VAL A 77 5.95 -0.78 3.52
N PHE A 78 7.10 -0.24 3.16
CA PHE A 78 7.48 0.01 1.78
C PHE A 78 8.05 -1.26 1.13
N HIS A 79 7.49 -1.66 -0.01
CA HIS A 79 7.84 -2.90 -0.70
C HIS A 79 8.55 -2.72 -2.04
N GLY A 80 8.70 -1.49 -2.53
CA GLY A 80 9.43 -1.20 -3.77
C GLY A 80 8.61 -0.44 -4.81
N GLY A 81 9.16 -0.31 -6.02
CA GLY A 81 8.48 0.35 -7.15
C GLY A 81 7.92 -0.65 -8.15
N TYR A 82 6.64 -0.50 -8.53
CA TYR A 82 5.98 -1.33 -9.55
C TYR A 82 6.29 -0.86 -10.98
N PHE A 83 6.41 0.45 -11.23
CA PHE A 83 6.71 0.97 -12.57
C PHE A 83 8.21 1.05 -12.84
N LYS A 84 8.66 0.55 -14.01
CA LYS A 84 10.05 0.62 -14.51
C LYS A 84 10.67 2.03 -14.55
N GLY A 85 9.87 3.10 -14.55
CA GLY A 85 10.37 4.47 -14.44
C GLY A 85 11.03 4.78 -13.08
N VAL A 86 10.54 4.12 -12.01
CA VAL A 86 11.09 4.22 -10.65
C VAL A 86 12.48 3.58 -10.57
N GLU A 87 12.75 2.58 -11.40
CA GLU A 87 14.05 1.89 -11.55
C GLU A 87 15.19 2.87 -11.90
N SER A 88 14.89 4.02 -12.53
CA SER A 88 15.88 5.06 -12.82
C SER A 88 16.23 5.94 -11.61
N VAL A 89 15.32 6.04 -10.63
CA VAL A 89 15.50 6.80 -9.38
C VAL A 89 16.09 5.90 -8.28
N THR A 90 15.79 4.59 -8.31
CA THR A 90 16.21 3.61 -7.29
C THR A 90 17.45 2.80 -7.67
N LYS A 91 18.16 3.12 -8.75
CA LYS A 91 19.33 2.37 -9.25
C LYS A 91 20.56 2.30 -8.30
N GLY A 92 20.44 2.80 -7.07
CA GLY A 92 21.39 2.59 -5.97
C GLY A 92 20.76 2.08 -4.68
N PHE A 93 19.45 1.83 -4.64
CA PHE A 93 18.75 1.29 -3.47
C PHE A 93 18.61 -0.22 -3.63
N GLU A 94 19.44 -0.98 -2.91
CA GLU A 94 19.14 -2.39 -2.65
C GLU A 94 17.73 -2.49 -2.06
N LEU A 95 16.89 -3.37 -2.63
CA LEU A 95 15.58 -3.74 -2.11
C LEU A 95 15.74 -4.43 -0.75
N LYS A 96 16.02 -3.65 0.29
CA LYS A 96 15.75 -4.04 1.67
C LYS A 96 14.34 -3.55 1.96
N SER A 97 13.44 -4.46 2.35
CA SER A 97 12.15 -4.07 2.92
C SER A 97 12.44 -3.18 4.11
N VAL A 98 12.13 -1.89 3.99
CA VAL A 98 12.32 -0.93 5.07
C VAL A 98 11.00 -0.81 5.80
N GLN A 99 10.99 -1.22 7.07
CA GLN A 99 9.87 -0.99 7.97
C GLN A 99 9.93 0.46 8.42
N TRP A 100 8.87 1.21 8.12
CA TRP A 100 8.70 2.56 8.65
C TRP A 100 7.80 2.44 9.87
N ILE A 101 8.36 2.69 11.05
CA ILE A 101 7.58 2.81 12.28
C ILE A 101 7.24 4.29 12.44
N ILE A 102 5.95 4.57 12.59
CA ILE A 102 5.46 5.94 12.78
C ILE A 102 5.17 6.11 14.27
N GLU A 103 5.92 7.00 14.92
CA GLU A 103 5.70 7.34 16.32
C GLU A 103 4.38 8.13 16.43
N SER A 104 3.38 7.50 17.04
CA SER A 104 1.99 7.96 17.11
C SER A 104 1.80 9.29 17.86
N ASP A 105 2.79 9.72 18.63
CA ASP A 105 2.83 10.94 19.40
C ASP A 105 3.42 12.15 18.66
N THR A 106 4.16 11.93 17.57
CA THR A 106 4.79 13.02 16.81
C THR A 106 4.53 13.00 15.31
N GLY A 107 4.02 11.89 14.76
CA GLY A 107 3.84 11.72 13.32
C GLY A 107 5.18 11.62 12.56
N ASN A 108 6.28 11.42 13.29
CA ASN A 108 7.59 11.27 12.68
C ASN A 108 7.74 9.86 12.12
N ILE A 109 8.21 9.81 10.88
CA ILE A 109 8.55 8.58 10.18
C ILE A 109 10.00 8.24 10.56
N VAL A 110 10.21 7.13 11.27
CA VAL A 110 11.54 6.69 11.69
C VAL A 110 11.91 5.40 10.95
N GLU A 111 13.10 5.42 10.32
CA GLU A 111 13.71 4.26 9.68
C GLU A 111 14.41 3.40 10.74
N THR A 112 14.14 2.09 10.78
CA THR A 112 14.80 1.18 11.74
C THR A 112 15.79 0.26 11.03
N ASP A 113 17.03 0.23 11.51
CA ASP A 113 18.15 -0.62 11.01
C ASP A 113 17.97 -2.12 11.25
#